data_AF-A0A6N8BU43-F1
#
_entry.id   AF-A0A6N8BU43-F1
#
_cell.length_a   1.000
_cell.length_b   1.000
_cell.length_c   1.000
_cell.angle_alpha   90.00
_cell.angle_beta   90.00
_cell.angle_gamma   90.00
#
_symmetry.space_group_name_H-M   'P 1'
#
loop_
_entity.id
_entity.type
_entity.pdbx_description
1 polymer ?
#
loop_
_entity_poly.entity_id
_entity_poly.type
_entity_poly.pdbx_seq_one_letter_code
_entity_poly.pdbx_strand_id
1 'polypeptide(L)'
;MTLFSNAFVACSPMFAAYKPQHGDLLMLPLPIKRLLVETARGVGRLPGIARLSSPLRGNPVIVGYHRVLPRDQWQEYPCIHADLAVTPALFSEHMAYWAANATPISMDDVAQGNLPRQAVAVGFDDFYADVALHALPILEKYNIPAVLYLCTDFVEGTPFLWWYGIDAAVNSGEKHLDLHFAGEHFTGPLRTPSQRLSMFRRLNAFCFKQSEEQQRLFIECLGTTRHCYQREALPTWEMVGKLAAHPLVTIGAHTLNHGALGTLSEHECQRQMQQSRLLIEEKLGKPVRHLAYPFGGHNAAWNREYALAAELGFATAVTTERGTNSSSTSQHALFRSVVLQEHGLSMLDSLNTGWDNALRNARKCISGRAHA
;
A
#
# COMPACT_ATOMS: atom_id res chain seq x y z
N MET A 1 -13.78 -10.41 53.10
CA MET A 1 -12.75 -9.53 52.51
C MET A 1 -13.13 -9.31 51.05
N THR A 2 -14.29 -8.75 50.71
CA THR A 2 -14.77 -7.36 50.93
C THR A 2 -13.81 -6.30 50.40
N LEU A 3 -14.02 -5.97 49.12
CA LEU A 3 -13.91 -4.67 48.42
C LEU A 3 -13.43 -4.96 46.98
N PHE A 4 -14.11 -4.37 45.98
CA PHE A 4 -13.97 -4.57 44.52
C PHE A 4 -14.88 -5.59 43.82
N SER A 5 -16.14 -5.76 44.25
CA SER A 5 -17.20 -6.38 43.41
C SER A 5 -18.27 -5.41 42.90
N ASN A 6 -18.12 -4.08 43.09
CA ASN A 6 -19.16 -3.09 42.76
C ASN A 6 -18.68 -1.96 41.83
N ALA A 7 -17.93 -2.28 40.77
CA ALA A 7 -17.55 -1.29 39.76
C ALA A 7 -17.89 -1.70 38.30
N PHE A 8 -18.66 -2.77 38.09
CA PHE A 8 -18.95 -3.30 36.75
C PHE A 8 -20.41 -3.19 36.29
N VAL A 9 -21.28 -2.47 37.04
CA VAL A 9 -22.70 -2.30 36.66
C VAL A 9 -23.12 -0.83 36.51
N ALA A 10 -22.23 0.13 36.74
CA ALA A 10 -22.56 1.56 36.66
C ALA A 10 -21.73 2.32 35.62
N CYS A 11 -21.82 1.94 34.34
CA CYS A 11 -21.42 2.83 33.24
C CYS A 11 -22.10 2.51 31.88
N SER A 12 -23.28 1.87 31.90
CA SER A 12 -24.08 1.59 30.69
C SER A 12 -25.24 2.56 30.41
N PRO A 13 -25.48 3.66 31.18
CA PRO A 13 -26.26 4.78 30.64
C PRO A 13 -25.53 6.12 30.57
N MET A 14 -24.27 6.25 31.03
CA MET A 14 -23.59 7.56 31.05
C MET A 14 -23.02 8.00 29.68
N PHE A 15 -22.99 7.12 28.68
CA PHE A 15 -22.69 7.51 27.29
C PHE A 15 -23.94 7.84 26.45
N ALA A 16 -25.15 7.67 27.01
CA ALA A 16 -26.39 8.08 26.36
C ALA A 16 -26.78 9.55 26.63
N ALA A 17 -26.08 10.25 27.53
CA ALA A 17 -26.41 11.62 27.93
C ALA A 17 -25.24 12.62 27.85
N TYR A 18 -24.10 12.25 27.27
CA TYR A 18 -22.98 13.17 27.04
C TYR A 18 -22.83 13.45 25.54
N LYS A 19 -23.24 14.64 25.10
CA LYS A 19 -22.83 15.21 23.81
C LYS A 19 -21.48 15.89 24.04
N PRO A 20 -20.34 15.32 23.60
CA PRO A 20 -19.08 16.02 23.69
C PRO A 20 -19.16 17.24 22.77
N GLN A 21 -18.87 18.42 23.30
CA GLN A 21 -18.67 19.60 22.47
C GLN A 21 -17.32 19.45 21.75
N HIS A 22 -17.27 19.89 20.49
CA HIS A 22 -16.25 19.64 19.46
C HIS A 22 -14.76 19.96 19.82
N GLY A 23 -14.42 20.40 21.03
CA GLY A 23 -13.10 20.95 21.40
C GLY A 23 -12.14 20.03 22.19
N ASP A 24 -12.63 19.08 22.99
CA ASP A 24 -11.77 18.49 24.05
C ASP A 24 -10.78 17.41 23.56
N LEU A 25 -11.06 16.75 22.43
CA LEU A 25 -10.19 15.73 21.84
C LEU A 25 -9.09 16.31 20.94
N LEU A 26 -9.24 17.56 20.48
CA LEU A 26 -8.28 18.22 19.60
C LEU A 26 -7.01 18.65 20.34
N MET A 27 -7.10 18.93 21.65
CA MET A 27 -6.03 19.49 22.48
C MET A 27 -5.08 18.45 23.11
N LEU A 28 -5.32 17.15 22.91
CA LEU A 28 -4.44 16.12 23.47
C LEU A 28 -3.08 16.06 22.74
N PRO A 29 -1.95 16.02 23.49
CA PRO A 29 -0.62 15.79 22.95
C PRO A 29 -0.54 14.51 22.09
N LEU A 30 0.24 14.54 21.01
CA LEU A 30 0.49 13.41 20.10
C LEU A 30 0.81 12.07 20.81
N PRO A 31 1.62 12.03 21.90
CA PRO A 31 1.88 10.80 22.65
C PRO A 31 0.62 10.22 23.30
N ILE A 32 -0.29 11.06 23.81
CA ILE A 32 -1.56 10.63 24.43
C ILE A 32 -2.52 10.13 23.36
N LYS A 33 -2.58 10.82 22.20
CA LYS A 33 -3.35 10.33 21.04
C LYS A 33 -2.84 8.96 20.59
N ARG A 34 -1.51 8.76 20.46
CA ARG A 34 -0.89 7.47 20.14
C ARG A 34 -1.22 6.38 21.17
N LEU A 35 -1.08 6.68 22.45
CA LEU A 35 -1.43 5.76 23.54
C LEU A 35 -2.91 5.36 23.48
N LEU A 36 -3.82 6.29 23.18
CA LEU A 36 -5.25 6.02 22.99
C LEU A 36 -5.51 5.14 21.75
N VAL A 37 -4.77 5.32 20.65
CA VAL A 37 -4.85 4.44 19.47
C VAL A 37 -4.36 3.04 19.81
N GLU A 38 -3.22 2.94 20.49
CA GLU A 38 -2.60 1.67 20.87
C GLU A 38 -3.43 0.92 21.91
N THR A 39 -4.00 1.62 22.90
CA THR A 39 -4.95 1.03 23.85
C THR A 39 -6.25 0.64 23.17
N ALA A 40 -6.82 1.45 22.28
CA ALA A 40 -8.02 1.06 21.52
C ALA A 40 -7.78 -0.16 20.61
N ARG A 41 -6.60 -0.25 19.99
CA ARG A 41 -6.16 -1.45 19.24
C ARG A 41 -5.89 -2.65 20.17
N GLY A 42 -5.39 -2.39 21.37
CA GLY A 42 -5.14 -3.39 22.41
C GLY A 42 -6.42 -3.94 23.05
N VAL A 43 -7.48 -3.13 23.15
CA VAL A 43 -8.82 -3.55 23.63
C VAL A 43 -9.41 -4.64 22.71
N GLY A 44 -9.11 -4.60 21.40
CA GLY A 44 -9.45 -5.69 20.47
C GLY A 44 -8.87 -7.05 20.86
N ARG A 45 -7.79 -7.09 21.67
CA ARG A 45 -7.12 -8.31 22.13
C ARG A 45 -7.69 -8.91 23.42
N LEU A 46 -8.64 -8.25 24.09
CA LEU A 46 -9.20 -8.80 25.33
C LEU A 46 -10.04 -10.05 25.02
N PRO A 47 -9.81 -11.18 25.72
CA PRO A 47 -10.61 -12.39 25.55
C PRO A 47 -12.10 -12.08 25.70
N GLY A 48 -12.90 -12.40 24.67
CA GLY A 48 -14.33 -12.12 24.64
C GLY A 48 -14.75 -10.83 23.93
N ILE A 49 -13.86 -9.83 23.77
CA ILE A 49 -14.15 -8.64 22.95
C ILE A 49 -14.23 -9.00 21.46
N ALA A 50 -13.45 -9.98 21.01
CA ALA A 50 -13.57 -10.56 19.67
C ALA A 50 -14.97 -11.17 19.37
N ARG A 51 -15.71 -11.61 20.42
CA ARG A 51 -17.11 -12.07 20.29
C ARG A 51 -18.09 -10.89 20.26
N LEU A 52 -17.80 -9.80 20.97
CA LEU A 52 -18.57 -8.55 20.92
C LEU A 52 -18.39 -7.78 19.61
N SER A 53 -17.27 -7.98 18.90
CA SER A 53 -17.01 -7.42 17.57
C SER A 53 -17.40 -8.35 16.41
N SER A 54 -18.03 -9.50 16.70
CA SER A 54 -18.65 -10.38 15.69
C SER A 54 -19.57 -9.64 14.70
N PRO A 55 -20.37 -8.62 15.10
CA PRO A 55 -21.18 -7.82 14.18
C PRO A 55 -20.37 -6.98 13.18
N LEU A 56 -19.07 -6.78 13.42
CA LEU A 56 -18.16 -5.99 12.56
C LEU A 56 -17.31 -6.88 11.63
N ARG A 57 -17.35 -8.20 11.80
CA ARG A 57 -16.71 -9.18 10.91
C ARG A 57 -17.57 -9.40 9.67
N GLY A 58 -17.13 -8.96 8.49
CA GLY A 58 -17.93 -9.26 7.30
C GLY A 58 -17.47 -8.80 5.94
N ASN A 59 -16.41 -8.01 5.83
CA ASN A 59 -16.05 -7.40 4.56
C ASN A 59 -14.70 -7.88 4.05
N PRO A 60 -14.56 -8.17 2.74
CA PRO A 60 -13.31 -8.60 2.15
C PRO A 60 -12.21 -7.56 2.39
N VAL A 61 -11.10 -8.04 2.94
CA VAL A 61 -9.90 -7.24 3.14
C VAL A 61 -8.97 -7.47 1.96
N ILE A 62 -8.48 -6.40 1.35
CA ILE A 62 -7.38 -6.49 0.39
C ILE A 62 -6.15 -5.90 1.09
N VAL A 63 -5.09 -6.69 1.19
CA VAL A 63 -3.78 -6.24 1.70
C VAL A 63 -2.79 -6.13 0.54
N GLY A 64 -2.06 -5.01 0.51
CA GLY A 64 -1.03 -4.75 -0.48
C GLY A 64 0.36 -4.82 0.15
N TYR A 65 1.26 -5.56 -0.47
CA TYR A 65 2.69 -5.57 -0.19
C TYR A 65 3.44 -5.00 -1.41
N HIS A 66 4.72 -4.67 -1.23
CA HIS A 66 5.58 -4.31 -2.36
C HIS A 66 6.76 -5.27 -2.42
N ARG A 67 7.54 -5.32 -1.32
CA ARG A 67 8.76 -6.15 -1.24
C ARG A 67 8.75 -7.07 -0.04
N VAL A 68 9.30 -8.28 -0.22
CA VAL A 68 9.57 -9.23 0.86
C VAL A 68 11.07 -9.50 0.90
N LEU A 69 11.78 -8.77 1.76
CA LEU A 69 13.24 -8.67 1.68
C LEU A 69 13.91 -8.83 3.05
N PRO A 70 14.97 -9.64 3.19
CA PRO A 70 15.80 -9.71 4.39
C PRO A 70 16.34 -8.34 4.81
N ARG A 71 16.35 -8.07 6.11
CA ARG A 71 16.65 -6.73 6.65
C ARG A 71 18.07 -6.23 6.35
N ASP A 72 19.01 -7.15 6.25
CA ASP A 72 20.41 -6.89 5.88
C ASP A 72 20.55 -6.34 4.46
N GLN A 73 19.64 -6.71 3.54
CA GLN A 73 19.65 -6.23 2.15
C GLN A 73 18.97 -4.87 1.97
N TRP A 74 18.33 -4.30 3.00
CA TRP A 74 17.58 -3.04 2.85
C TRP A 74 18.44 -1.84 2.51
N GLN A 75 19.69 -1.84 2.98
CA GLN A 75 20.64 -0.74 2.76
C GLN A 75 21.11 -0.65 1.30
N GLU A 76 20.86 -1.70 0.52
CA GLU A 76 21.19 -1.74 -0.90
C GLU A 76 20.21 -0.89 -1.72
N TYR A 77 19.04 -0.58 -1.18
CA TYR A 77 17.95 0.10 -1.90
C TYR A 77 17.64 1.49 -1.34
N PRO A 78 17.07 2.39 -2.18
CA PRO A 78 16.56 3.67 -1.74
C PRO A 78 15.61 3.56 -0.56
N CYS A 79 15.57 4.58 0.29
CA CYS A 79 14.79 4.51 1.53
C CYS A 79 13.28 4.28 1.31
N ILE A 80 12.73 4.64 0.15
CA ILE A 80 11.32 4.35 -0.20
C ILE A 80 11.05 2.84 -0.32
N HIS A 81 12.04 2.05 -0.76
CA HIS A 81 11.95 0.60 -0.82
C HIS A 81 12.13 -0.05 0.54
N ALA A 82 12.97 0.53 1.40
CA ALA A 82 13.09 0.10 2.79
C ALA A 82 11.80 0.36 3.58
N ASP A 83 11.12 1.49 3.34
CA ASP A 83 9.85 1.81 4.00
C ASP A 83 8.70 0.86 3.56
N LEU A 84 8.76 0.35 2.32
CA LEU A 84 7.75 -0.56 1.74
C LEU A 84 8.10 -2.06 1.81
N ALA A 85 9.27 -2.39 2.37
CA ALA A 85 9.72 -3.77 2.54
C ALA A 85 9.17 -4.38 3.83
N VAL A 86 8.85 -5.67 3.75
CA VAL A 86 8.55 -6.52 4.92
C VAL A 86 9.54 -7.67 4.96
N THR A 87 10.07 -8.01 6.14
CA THR A 87 10.96 -9.17 6.26
C THR A 87 10.23 -10.49 5.98
N PRO A 88 10.88 -11.53 5.42
CA PRO A 88 10.27 -12.84 5.21
C PRO A 88 9.65 -13.44 6.49
N ALA A 89 10.28 -13.23 7.64
CA ALA A 89 9.77 -13.69 8.94
C ALA A 89 8.42 -13.06 9.26
N LEU A 90 8.32 -11.72 9.19
CA LEU A 90 7.08 -11.01 9.45
C LEU A 90 6.01 -11.33 8.41
N PHE A 91 6.38 -11.45 7.13
CA PHE A 91 5.45 -11.87 6.08
C PHE A 91 4.88 -13.27 6.36
N SER A 92 5.71 -14.22 6.81
CA SER A 92 5.25 -15.55 7.24
C SER A 92 4.32 -15.50 8.44
N GLU A 93 4.56 -14.62 9.43
CA GLU A 93 3.62 -14.41 10.55
C GLU A 93 2.27 -13.88 10.05
N HIS A 94 2.27 -12.96 9.09
CA HIS A 94 1.04 -12.44 8.49
C HIS A 94 0.26 -13.51 7.73
N MET A 95 0.95 -14.32 6.92
CA MET A 95 0.31 -15.40 6.16
C MET A 95 -0.24 -16.48 7.10
N ALA A 96 0.48 -16.84 8.17
CA ALA A 96 -0.03 -17.73 9.21
C ALA A 96 -1.30 -17.19 9.87
N TYR A 97 -1.32 -15.89 10.19
CA TYR A 97 -2.49 -15.23 10.76
C TYR A 97 -3.69 -15.30 9.81
N TRP A 98 -3.50 -14.95 8.53
CA TRP A 98 -4.59 -14.97 7.55
C TRP A 98 -5.14 -16.37 7.32
N ALA A 99 -4.27 -17.38 7.19
CA ALA A 99 -4.70 -18.78 7.07
C ALA A 99 -5.51 -19.27 8.28
N ALA A 100 -5.22 -18.76 9.48
CA ALA A 100 -5.90 -19.16 10.71
C ALA A 100 -7.20 -18.38 11.01
N ASN A 101 -7.35 -17.15 10.49
CA ASN A 101 -8.39 -16.22 10.94
C ASN A 101 -9.26 -15.64 9.82
N ALA A 102 -9.00 -15.99 8.57
CA ALA A 102 -9.69 -15.50 7.38
C ALA A 102 -9.79 -16.61 6.33
N THR A 103 -10.51 -16.34 5.24
CA THR A 103 -10.51 -17.20 4.05
C THR A 103 -9.69 -16.51 2.96
N PRO A 104 -8.46 -16.99 2.67
CA PRO A 104 -7.67 -16.47 1.56
C PRO A 104 -8.40 -16.70 0.23
N ILE A 105 -8.48 -15.66 -0.60
CA ILE A 105 -9.15 -15.69 -1.91
C ILE A 105 -8.32 -14.96 -2.97
N SER A 106 -8.53 -15.32 -4.23
CA SER A 106 -7.92 -14.66 -5.38
C SER A 106 -8.65 -13.34 -5.71
N MET A 107 -8.04 -12.50 -6.54
CA MET A 107 -8.73 -11.32 -7.08
C MET A 107 -9.81 -11.70 -8.10
N ASP A 108 -9.73 -12.88 -8.73
CA ASP A 108 -10.81 -13.40 -9.58
C ASP A 108 -12.05 -13.74 -8.74
N ASP A 109 -11.88 -14.25 -7.52
CA ASP A 109 -12.98 -14.44 -6.57
C ASP A 109 -13.59 -13.08 -6.19
N VAL A 110 -12.75 -12.07 -5.90
CA VAL A 110 -13.19 -10.68 -5.63
C VAL A 110 -14.08 -10.14 -6.75
N ALA A 111 -13.67 -10.36 -8.01
CA ALA A 111 -14.43 -9.94 -9.19
C ALA A 111 -15.80 -10.62 -9.30
N GLN A 112 -15.93 -11.86 -8.83
CA GLN A 112 -17.20 -12.60 -8.84
C GLN A 112 -18.17 -12.13 -7.75
N GLY A 113 -17.68 -11.48 -6.69
CA GLY A 113 -18.48 -10.81 -5.66
C GLY A 113 -19.13 -11.71 -4.60
N ASN A 114 -19.18 -13.03 -4.81
CA ASN A 114 -19.72 -13.99 -3.83
C ASN A 114 -18.65 -14.43 -2.81
N LEU A 115 -18.25 -13.50 -1.95
CA LEU A 115 -17.10 -13.70 -1.08
C LEU A 115 -17.46 -14.40 0.23
N PRO A 116 -16.60 -15.32 0.71
CA PRO A 116 -16.78 -15.93 2.02
C PRO A 116 -16.67 -14.88 3.14
N ARG A 117 -17.22 -15.21 4.31
CA ARG A 117 -17.02 -14.35 5.49
C ARG A 117 -15.54 -14.26 5.81
N GLN A 118 -15.09 -13.05 6.15
CA GLN A 118 -13.69 -12.78 6.48
C GLN A 118 -12.75 -13.17 5.33
N ALA A 119 -13.14 -12.86 4.09
CA ALA A 119 -12.29 -13.03 2.94
C ALA A 119 -11.05 -12.10 3.01
N VAL A 120 -9.89 -12.60 2.58
CA VAL A 120 -8.68 -11.80 2.41
C VAL A 120 -8.03 -12.07 1.06
N ALA A 121 -7.74 -10.99 0.31
CA ALA A 121 -6.93 -11.04 -0.90
C ALA A 121 -5.57 -10.41 -0.63
N VAL A 122 -4.51 -11.06 -1.12
CA VAL A 122 -3.13 -10.60 -1.00
C VAL A 122 -2.63 -10.13 -2.35
N GLY A 123 -2.08 -8.92 -2.43
CA GLY A 123 -1.52 -8.37 -3.66
C GLY A 123 -0.12 -7.80 -3.45
N PHE A 124 0.68 -7.81 -4.52
CA PHE A 124 2.00 -7.20 -4.58
C PHE A 124 2.02 -6.15 -5.69
N ASP A 125 2.41 -4.92 -5.36
CA ASP A 125 2.64 -3.85 -6.34
C ASP A 125 4.08 -3.89 -6.84
N ASP A 126 4.33 -3.23 -7.98
CA ASP A 126 5.62 -3.10 -8.70
C ASP A 126 6.23 -4.40 -9.24
N PHE A 127 5.97 -5.51 -8.58
CA PHE A 127 6.54 -6.83 -8.80
C PHE A 127 8.07 -6.84 -8.86
N TYR A 128 8.74 -6.65 -7.72
CA TYR A 128 10.18 -6.87 -7.59
C TYR A 128 10.54 -8.36 -7.56
N ALA A 129 11.75 -8.69 -8.00
CA ALA A 129 12.27 -10.06 -8.09
C ALA A 129 12.27 -10.80 -6.73
N ASP A 130 12.40 -10.07 -5.62
CA ASP A 130 12.37 -10.65 -4.26
C ASP A 130 11.03 -11.29 -3.89
N VAL A 131 9.92 -10.89 -4.52
CA VAL A 131 8.62 -11.53 -4.32
C VAL A 131 8.67 -13.00 -4.74
N ALA A 132 9.29 -13.28 -5.89
CA ALA A 132 9.47 -14.65 -6.36
C ALA A 132 10.37 -15.47 -5.42
N LEU A 133 11.43 -14.85 -4.89
CA LEU A 133 12.44 -15.52 -4.08
C LEU A 133 11.96 -15.81 -2.64
N HIS A 134 11.25 -14.86 -2.04
CA HIS A 134 10.95 -14.89 -0.60
C HIS A 134 9.47 -15.02 -0.28
N ALA A 135 8.58 -14.40 -1.07
CA ALA A 135 7.15 -14.43 -0.78
C ALA A 135 6.50 -15.72 -1.27
N LEU A 136 6.83 -16.19 -2.47
CA LEU A 136 6.19 -17.37 -3.08
C LEU A 136 6.28 -18.63 -2.20
N PRO A 137 7.45 -19.04 -1.65
CA PRO A 137 7.52 -20.22 -0.79
C PRO A 137 6.64 -20.11 0.48
N ILE A 138 6.44 -18.89 0.97
CA ILE A 138 5.59 -18.62 2.13
C ILE A 138 4.10 -18.70 1.73
N LEU A 139 3.73 -18.15 0.57
CA LEU A 139 2.37 -18.28 0.02
C LEU A 139 2.00 -19.75 -0.20
N GLU A 140 2.91 -20.54 -0.76
CA GLU A 140 2.75 -21.99 -0.93
C GLU A 140 2.52 -22.70 0.40
N LYS A 141 3.36 -22.41 1.42
CA LYS A 141 3.26 -23.02 2.75
C LYS A 141 1.86 -22.86 3.38
N TYR A 142 1.21 -21.72 3.15
CA TYR A 142 -0.11 -21.43 3.72
C TYR A 142 -1.26 -21.55 2.71
N ASN A 143 -0.98 -21.97 1.47
CA ASN A 143 -1.93 -22.07 0.37
C ASN A 143 -2.73 -20.77 0.14
N ILE A 144 -2.03 -19.63 0.11
CA ILE A 144 -2.64 -18.31 -0.07
C ILE A 144 -2.45 -17.84 -1.52
N PRO A 145 -3.54 -17.64 -2.28
CA PRO A 145 -3.44 -17.03 -3.61
C PRO A 145 -3.03 -15.55 -3.49
N ALA A 146 -2.28 -15.08 -4.49
CA ALA A 146 -1.83 -13.71 -4.57
C ALA A 146 -1.92 -13.15 -6.00
N VAL A 147 -2.16 -11.85 -6.10
CA VAL A 147 -2.04 -11.11 -7.36
C VAL A 147 -0.72 -10.34 -7.39
N LEU A 148 -0.03 -10.36 -8.52
CA LEU A 148 1.19 -9.60 -8.78
C LEU A 148 0.88 -8.53 -9.82
N TYR A 149 0.85 -7.26 -9.42
CA TYR A 149 0.58 -6.13 -10.31
C TYR A 149 1.87 -5.67 -10.96
N LEU A 150 1.98 -5.88 -12.27
CA LEU A 150 3.20 -5.68 -13.04
C LEU A 150 3.26 -4.32 -13.72
N CYS A 151 4.32 -3.56 -13.43
CA CYS A 151 4.69 -2.39 -14.22
C CYS A 151 5.58 -2.85 -15.38
N THR A 152 5.15 -2.65 -16.63
CA THR A 152 5.84 -3.30 -17.77
C THR A 152 7.22 -2.72 -18.06
N ASP A 153 7.45 -1.42 -17.83
CA ASP A 153 8.77 -0.80 -18.02
C ASP A 153 9.82 -1.39 -17.07
N PHE A 154 9.40 -1.94 -15.93
CA PHE A 154 10.30 -2.60 -14.98
C PHE A 154 10.86 -3.89 -15.59
N VAL A 155 10.03 -4.62 -16.33
CA VAL A 155 10.40 -5.89 -16.98
C VAL A 155 11.17 -5.68 -18.28
N GLU A 156 10.80 -4.64 -19.03
CA GLU A 156 11.49 -4.24 -20.27
C GLU A 156 12.89 -3.66 -20.00
N GLY A 157 13.23 -3.38 -18.73
CA GLY A 157 14.56 -2.90 -18.33
C GLY A 157 14.81 -1.43 -18.67
N THR A 158 13.75 -0.65 -18.88
CA THR A 158 13.82 0.78 -19.17
C THR A 158 13.11 1.66 -18.14
N PRO A 159 13.00 1.29 -16.84
CA PRO A 159 12.15 2.06 -15.94
C PRO A 159 12.80 3.41 -15.61
N PHE A 160 11.99 4.47 -15.62
CA PHE A 160 12.37 5.76 -15.08
C PHE A 160 11.89 5.88 -13.63
N LEU A 161 12.82 5.64 -12.70
CA LEU A 161 12.53 5.62 -11.27
C LEU A 161 13.24 6.77 -10.57
N TRP A 162 12.61 7.95 -10.53
CA TRP A 162 13.25 9.17 -10.03
C TRP A 162 13.78 9.03 -8.59
N TRP A 163 13.14 8.23 -7.74
CA TRP A 163 13.56 8.02 -6.36
C TRP A 163 14.94 7.39 -6.26
N TYR A 164 15.32 6.53 -7.22
CA TYR A 164 16.67 6.00 -7.29
C TYR A 164 17.68 7.10 -7.68
N GLY A 165 17.30 8.02 -8.57
CA GLY A 165 18.14 9.16 -8.96
C GLY A 165 18.39 10.10 -7.79
N ILE A 166 17.35 10.34 -6.97
CA ILE A 166 17.45 11.10 -5.73
C ILE A 166 18.33 10.37 -4.72
N ASP A 167 18.15 9.05 -4.54
CA ASP A 167 18.96 8.27 -3.62
C ASP A 167 20.45 8.34 -3.99
N ALA A 168 20.76 8.10 -5.26
CA ALA A 168 22.12 8.24 -5.79
C ALA A 168 22.71 9.64 -5.53
N ALA A 169 21.89 10.69 -5.60
CA ALA A 169 22.35 12.06 -5.41
C ALA A 169 22.70 12.34 -3.94
N VAL A 170 21.80 11.96 -3.01
CA VAL A 170 22.05 12.15 -1.58
C VAL A 170 23.10 11.18 -1.04
N ASN A 171 23.33 10.07 -1.73
CA ASN A 171 24.32 9.05 -1.36
C ASN A 171 25.63 9.08 -2.14
N SER A 172 25.83 10.06 -3.04
CA SER A 172 27.00 10.22 -3.92
C SER A 172 28.36 10.34 -3.23
N GLY A 173 28.40 10.59 -1.92
CA GLY A 173 29.61 10.90 -1.15
C GLY A 173 29.76 12.38 -0.83
N GLU A 174 28.98 13.25 -1.48
CA GLU A 174 28.93 14.67 -1.18
C GLU A 174 28.51 14.95 0.27
N LYS A 175 29.05 16.04 0.82
CA LYS A 175 28.81 16.46 2.22
C LYS A 175 27.76 17.56 2.35
N HIS A 176 27.34 18.14 1.23
CA HIS A 176 26.36 19.22 1.13
C HIS A 176 25.72 19.15 -0.26
N LEU A 177 24.39 19.28 -0.34
CA LEU A 177 23.68 19.49 -1.61
C LEU A 177 23.28 20.96 -1.75
N ASP A 178 23.54 21.56 -2.90
CA ASP A 178 23.08 22.92 -3.24
C ASP A 178 22.52 22.93 -4.66
N LEU A 179 21.19 22.93 -4.79
CA LEU A 179 20.49 22.79 -6.07
C LEU A 179 19.35 23.79 -6.18
N HIS A 180 19.31 24.54 -7.29
CA HIS A 180 18.16 25.33 -7.70
C HIS A 180 17.44 24.67 -8.87
N PHE A 181 16.12 24.48 -8.75
CA PHE A 181 15.32 23.92 -9.83
C PHE A 181 13.87 24.45 -9.76
N ALA A 182 13.34 24.91 -10.89
CA ALA A 182 11.96 25.40 -11.02
C ALA A 182 11.52 26.39 -9.91
N GLY A 183 12.43 27.29 -9.50
CA GLY A 183 12.17 28.30 -8.46
C GLY A 183 12.33 27.80 -7.01
N GLU A 184 12.59 26.50 -6.80
CA GLU A 184 12.87 25.91 -5.50
C GLU A 184 14.38 25.81 -5.24
N HIS A 185 14.77 25.94 -3.97
CA HIS A 185 16.17 25.83 -3.53
C HIS A 185 16.34 24.69 -2.51
N PHE A 186 17.06 23.66 -2.93
CA PHE A 186 17.42 22.52 -2.10
C PHE A 186 18.86 22.68 -1.63
N THR A 187 19.02 23.26 -0.43
CA THR A 187 20.32 23.33 0.24
C THR A 187 20.32 22.60 1.58
N GLY A 188 21.45 21.98 1.93
CA GLY A 188 21.68 21.40 3.25
C GLY A 188 22.80 20.37 3.33
N PRO A 189 23.25 20.03 4.55
CA PRO A 189 24.31 19.06 4.76
C PRO A 189 23.86 17.63 4.42
N LEU A 190 24.81 16.77 4.02
CA LEU A 190 24.63 15.35 3.69
C LEU A 190 25.63 14.45 4.45
N ARG A 191 26.03 14.86 5.67
CA ARG A 191 27.12 14.22 6.42
C ARG A 191 26.69 13.02 7.23
N THR A 192 25.42 12.96 7.62
CA THR A 192 24.86 11.88 8.43
C THR A 192 23.73 11.14 7.69
N PRO A 193 23.44 9.87 8.03
CA PRO A 193 22.29 9.16 7.47
C PRO A 193 20.96 9.91 7.68
N SER A 194 20.77 10.55 8.84
CA SER A 194 19.58 11.34 9.13
C SER A 194 19.44 12.58 8.24
N GLN A 195 20.55 13.25 7.93
CA GLN A 195 20.58 14.40 7.03
C GLN A 195 20.27 13.98 5.59
N ARG A 196 20.85 12.88 5.13
CA ARG A 196 20.59 12.31 3.80
C ARG A 196 19.12 11.90 3.64
N LEU A 197 18.56 11.19 4.62
CA LEU A 197 17.14 10.83 4.64
C LEU A 197 16.23 12.07 4.62
N SER A 198 16.59 13.11 5.39
CA SER A 198 15.84 14.36 5.39
C SER A 198 15.89 15.06 4.03
N MET A 199 17.03 15.07 3.35
CA MET A 199 17.16 15.65 2.01
C MET A 199 16.40 14.82 0.97
N PHE A 200 16.54 13.50 0.99
CA PHE A 200 15.80 12.58 0.13
C PHE A 200 14.30 12.87 0.20
N ARG A 201 13.73 12.95 1.41
CA ARG A 201 12.29 13.19 1.60
C ARG A 201 11.84 14.53 1.00
N ARG A 202 12.65 15.58 1.10
CA ARG A 202 12.36 16.89 0.50
C ARG A 202 12.37 16.83 -1.03
N LEU A 203 13.44 16.26 -1.60
CA LEU A 203 13.58 16.11 -3.05
C LEU A 203 12.47 15.22 -3.62
N ASN A 204 12.15 14.10 -2.96
CA ASN A 204 11.13 13.16 -3.42
C ASN A 204 9.73 13.78 -3.36
N ALA A 205 9.41 14.50 -2.29
CA ALA A 205 8.13 15.19 -2.16
C ALA A 205 7.92 16.29 -3.21
N PHE A 206 9.00 16.96 -3.64
CA PHE A 206 8.97 17.90 -4.74
C PHE A 206 8.78 17.19 -6.09
N CYS A 207 9.65 16.21 -6.38
CA CYS A 207 9.68 15.47 -7.65
C CYS A 207 8.34 14.74 -7.93
N PHE A 208 7.75 14.14 -6.90
CA PHE A 208 6.45 13.46 -6.98
C PHE A 208 5.31 14.33 -7.55
N LYS A 209 5.37 15.66 -7.34
CA LYS A 209 4.34 16.60 -7.79
C LYS A 209 4.55 17.12 -9.21
N GLN A 210 5.69 16.79 -9.83
CA GLN A 210 6.06 17.28 -11.15
C GLN A 210 5.50 16.38 -12.25
N SER A 211 5.35 16.94 -13.46
CA SER A 211 5.12 16.13 -14.65
C SER A 211 6.32 15.21 -14.91
N GLU A 212 6.14 14.11 -15.63
CA GLU A 212 7.23 13.18 -15.94
C GLU A 212 8.43 13.89 -16.61
N GLU A 213 8.17 14.82 -17.53
CA GLU A 213 9.21 15.64 -18.16
C GLU A 213 10.02 16.44 -17.13
N GLN A 214 9.33 17.11 -16.21
CA GLN A 214 9.98 17.86 -15.14
C GLN A 214 10.68 16.96 -14.13
N GLN A 215 10.18 15.75 -13.87
CA GLN A 215 10.89 14.75 -13.07
C GLN A 215 12.22 14.36 -13.73
N ARG A 216 12.21 14.08 -15.04
CA ARG A 216 13.43 13.70 -15.79
C ARG A 216 14.47 14.82 -15.76
N LEU A 217 14.06 16.05 -16.06
CA LEU A 217 14.92 17.23 -15.97
C LEU A 217 15.47 17.44 -14.55
N PHE A 218 14.64 17.24 -13.52
CA PHE A 218 15.07 17.37 -12.13
C PHE A 218 16.14 16.34 -11.76
N ILE A 219 15.98 15.08 -12.17
CA ILE A 219 16.99 14.03 -11.95
C ILE A 219 18.27 14.32 -12.76
N GLU A 220 18.16 14.90 -13.95
CA GLU A 220 19.31 15.36 -14.73
C GLU A 220 20.08 16.47 -14.02
N CYS A 221 19.39 17.46 -13.44
CA CYS A 221 20.02 18.50 -12.65
C CYS A 221 20.70 17.97 -11.37
N LEU A 222 20.24 16.84 -10.83
CA LEU A 222 20.93 16.14 -9.73
C LEU A 222 22.22 15.43 -10.17
N GLY A 223 22.45 15.26 -11.48
CA GLY A 223 23.67 14.68 -12.03
C GLY A 223 23.78 13.16 -11.92
N THR A 224 22.67 12.45 -11.67
CA THR A 224 22.64 10.99 -11.40
C THR A 224 22.01 10.18 -12.53
N THR A 225 22.02 10.74 -13.75
CA THR A 225 21.00 10.55 -14.77
C THR A 225 20.95 9.23 -15.52
N ARG A 226 21.83 8.25 -15.27
CA ARG A 226 21.91 7.10 -16.19
C ARG A 226 21.37 5.76 -15.71
N HIS A 227 21.70 5.23 -14.54
CA HIS A 227 21.20 3.88 -14.18
C HIS A 227 21.14 3.74 -12.67
N CYS A 228 20.19 4.43 -12.06
CA CYS A 228 20.09 4.45 -10.62
C CYS A 228 19.29 3.26 -10.05
N TYR A 229 18.66 2.40 -10.86
CA TYR A 229 17.99 1.21 -10.34
C TYR A 229 18.94 0.01 -10.23
N GLN A 230 18.76 -0.83 -9.20
CA GLN A 230 19.42 -2.12 -9.13
C GLN A 230 18.76 -3.07 -10.13
N ARG A 231 19.47 -3.47 -11.18
CA ARG A 231 18.93 -4.30 -12.26
C ARG A 231 18.48 -5.66 -11.76
N GLU A 232 19.17 -6.19 -10.76
CA GLU A 232 18.93 -7.49 -10.13
C GLU A 232 17.61 -7.55 -9.37
N ALA A 233 17.08 -6.39 -8.95
CA ALA A 233 15.82 -6.30 -8.24
C ALA A 233 14.61 -6.23 -9.18
N LEU A 234 14.83 -5.92 -10.46
CA LEU A 234 13.76 -5.87 -11.45
C LEU A 234 13.42 -7.27 -11.96
N PRO A 235 12.14 -7.55 -12.20
CA PRO A 235 11.69 -8.82 -12.75
C PRO A 235 12.12 -8.97 -14.22
N THR A 236 12.19 -10.21 -14.71
CA THR A 236 12.34 -10.52 -16.14
C THR A 236 11.08 -11.22 -16.67
N TRP A 237 10.83 -11.19 -17.98
CA TRP A 237 9.71 -11.93 -18.58
C TRP A 237 9.78 -13.43 -18.34
N GLU A 238 10.98 -14.01 -18.24
CA GLU A 238 11.14 -15.41 -17.86
C GLU A 238 10.61 -15.67 -16.44
N MET A 239 10.94 -14.79 -15.48
CA MET A 239 10.43 -14.88 -14.12
C MET A 239 8.91 -14.68 -14.06
N VAL A 240 8.39 -13.66 -14.75
CA VAL A 240 6.94 -13.40 -14.82
C VAL A 240 6.23 -14.60 -15.42
N GLY A 241 6.75 -15.21 -16.50
CA GLY A 241 6.19 -16.40 -17.13
C GLY A 241 6.12 -17.61 -16.19
N LYS A 242 7.18 -17.86 -15.40
CA LYS A 242 7.18 -18.94 -14.40
C LYS A 242 6.11 -18.71 -13.32
N LEU A 243 6.00 -17.49 -12.81
CA LEU A 243 5.00 -17.15 -11.80
C LEU A 243 3.57 -17.19 -12.35
N ALA A 244 3.36 -16.71 -13.57
CA ALA A 244 2.06 -16.77 -14.23
C ALA A 244 1.56 -18.20 -14.45
N ALA A 245 2.46 -19.20 -14.46
CA ALA A 245 2.09 -20.61 -14.53
C ALA A 245 1.75 -21.23 -13.16
N HIS A 246 2.06 -20.54 -12.06
CA HIS A 246 1.85 -21.06 -10.71
C HIS A 246 0.36 -20.95 -10.30
N PRO A 247 -0.26 -21.99 -9.71
CA PRO A 247 -1.69 -22.02 -9.43
C PRO A 247 -2.16 -21.00 -8.38
N LEU A 248 -1.26 -20.51 -7.54
CA LEU A 248 -1.55 -19.47 -6.53
C LEU A 248 -1.35 -18.04 -7.04
N VAL A 249 -0.89 -17.85 -8.27
CA VAL A 249 -0.47 -16.52 -8.75
C VAL A 249 -1.32 -16.06 -9.92
N THR A 250 -1.90 -14.85 -9.76
CA THR A 250 -2.54 -14.11 -10.84
C THR A 250 -1.65 -12.91 -11.22
N ILE A 251 -1.46 -12.65 -12.51
CA ILE A 251 -0.77 -11.43 -12.98
C ILE A 251 -1.81 -10.33 -13.28
N GLY A 252 -1.61 -9.18 -12.65
CA GLY A 252 -2.38 -7.95 -12.89
C GLY A 252 -1.52 -6.86 -13.54
N ALA A 253 -2.15 -5.79 -14.00
CA ALA A 253 -1.48 -4.63 -14.57
C ALA A 253 -1.16 -3.58 -13.49
N HIS A 254 -0.04 -2.88 -13.66
CA HIS A 254 0.37 -1.72 -12.86
C HIS A 254 0.90 -0.58 -13.74
N THR A 255 0.22 -0.36 -14.87
CA THR A 255 0.56 0.63 -15.91
C THR A 255 1.90 0.38 -16.60
N LEU A 256 2.27 1.24 -17.56
CA LEU A 256 3.53 1.07 -18.29
C LEU A 256 4.70 1.48 -17.41
N ASN A 257 4.65 2.70 -16.87
CA ASN A 257 5.82 3.37 -16.27
C ASN A 257 5.65 3.77 -14.80
N HIS A 258 4.60 3.28 -14.13
CA HIS A 258 4.29 3.61 -12.72
C HIS A 258 3.93 5.10 -12.50
N GLY A 259 3.50 5.83 -13.54
CA GLY A 259 3.04 7.22 -13.44
C GLY A 259 1.75 7.39 -12.62
N ALA A 260 1.63 8.52 -11.91
CA ALA A 260 0.41 8.89 -11.19
C ALA A 260 -0.69 9.30 -12.19
N LEU A 261 -1.58 8.36 -12.52
CA LEU A 261 -2.56 8.50 -13.60
C LEU A 261 -3.45 9.76 -13.52
N GLY A 262 -3.81 10.19 -12.31
CA GLY A 262 -4.60 11.40 -12.05
C GLY A 262 -3.92 12.70 -12.48
N THR A 263 -2.61 12.68 -12.75
CA THR A 263 -1.84 13.82 -13.27
C THR A 263 -1.74 13.83 -14.80
N LEU A 264 -2.16 12.75 -15.46
CA LEU A 264 -2.02 12.56 -16.91
C LEU A 264 -3.27 13.02 -17.65
N SER A 265 -3.14 13.29 -18.95
CA SER A 265 -4.31 13.48 -19.82
C SER A 265 -5.13 12.18 -19.90
N GLU A 266 -6.39 12.27 -20.30
CA GLU A 266 -7.27 11.10 -20.42
C GLU A 266 -6.70 10.07 -21.41
N HIS A 267 -6.27 10.54 -22.58
CA HIS A 267 -5.63 9.72 -23.60
C HIS A 267 -4.38 9.00 -23.07
N GLU A 268 -3.52 9.70 -22.33
CA GLU A 268 -2.31 9.11 -21.78
C GLU A 268 -2.64 8.11 -20.66
N CYS A 269 -3.62 8.41 -19.81
CA CYS A 269 -4.12 7.49 -18.79
C CYS A 269 -4.67 6.19 -19.40
N GLN A 270 -5.50 6.30 -20.45
CA GLN A 270 -5.99 5.15 -21.21
C GLN A 270 -4.84 4.34 -21.81
N ARG A 271 -3.88 5.02 -22.46
CA ARG A 271 -2.69 4.40 -23.05
C ARG A 271 -1.90 3.59 -22.03
N GLN A 272 -1.59 4.19 -20.87
CA GLN A 272 -0.85 3.58 -19.77
C GLN A 272 -1.51 2.28 -19.28
N MET A 273 -2.83 2.29 -19.08
CA MET A 273 -3.56 1.12 -18.60
C MET A 273 -3.75 0.06 -19.70
N GLN A 274 -4.13 0.47 -20.91
CA GLN A 274 -4.45 -0.45 -21.99
C GLN A 274 -3.21 -1.13 -22.56
N GLN A 275 -2.14 -0.38 -22.84
CA GLN A 275 -0.95 -0.95 -23.45
C GLN A 275 -0.19 -1.87 -22.50
N SER A 276 -0.12 -1.54 -21.21
CA SER A 276 0.47 -2.44 -20.21
C SER A 276 -0.29 -3.76 -20.14
N ARG A 277 -1.63 -3.72 -20.14
CA ARG A 277 -2.46 -4.93 -20.21
C ARG A 277 -2.15 -5.76 -21.46
N LEU A 278 -2.24 -5.14 -22.65
CA LEU A 278 -2.05 -5.83 -23.92
C LEU A 278 -0.66 -6.47 -24.03
N LEU A 279 0.39 -5.77 -23.58
CA LEU A 279 1.75 -6.30 -23.58
C LEU A 279 1.88 -7.53 -22.67
N ILE A 280 1.30 -7.50 -21.48
CA ILE A 280 1.31 -8.67 -20.57
C ILE A 280 0.54 -9.83 -21.21
N GLU A 281 -0.63 -9.56 -21.78
CA GLU A 281 -1.46 -10.59 -22.45
C GLU A 281 -0.73 -11.22 -23.64
N GLU A 282 -0.03 -10.41 -24.45
CA GLU A 282 0.80 -10.88 -25.56
C GLU A 282 1.92 -11.81 -25.07
N LYS A 283 2.64 -11.42 -24.02
CA LYS A 283 3.78 -12.17 -23.49
C LYS A 283 3.38 -13.47 -22.79
N LEU A 284 2.21 -13.50 -22.14
CA LEU A 284 1.77 -14.62 -21.31
C LEU A 284 0.71 -15.51 -21.96
N GLY A 285 0.04 -15.02 -23.01
CA GLY A 285 -1.08 -15.73 -23.64
C GLY A 285 -2.29 -15.91 -22.71
N LYS A 286 -2.41 -15.08 -21.66
CA LYS A 286 -3.49 -15.13 -20.65
C LYS A 286 -4.11 -13.75 -20.47
N PRO A 287 -5.42 -13.67 -20.22
CA PRO A 287 -6.09 -12.38 -20.00
C PRO A 287 -5.62 -11.72 -18.70
N VAL A 288 -5.50 -10.39 -18.72
CA VAL A 288 -5.12 -9.58 -17.56
C VAL A 288 -6.33 -8.78 -17.09
N ARG A 289 -6.89 -9.20 -15.96
CA ARG A 289 -8.22 -8.79 -15.49
C ARG A 289 -8.17 -7.74 -14.38
N HIS A 290 -7.04 -7.59 -13.71
CA HIS A 290 -6.93 -6.78 -12.50
C HIS A 290 -5.90 -5.67 -12.67
N LEU A 291 -6.21 -4.50 -12.12
CA LEU A 291 -5.35 -3.32 -12.12
C LEU A 291 -5.03 -2.89 -10.68
N ALA A 292 -3.81 -2.42 -10.43
CA ALA A 292 -3.52 -1.56 -9.29
C ALA A 292 -3.13 -0.18 -9.80
N TYR A 293 -3.66 0.87 -9.18
CA TYR A 293 -3.28 2.24 -9.52
C TYR A 293 -1.94 2.60 -8.87
N PRO A 294 -0.91 3.02 -9.63
CA PRO A 294 0.35 3.50 -9.04
C PRO A 294 0.08 4.59 -8.01
N PHE A 295 0.72 4.47 -6.84
CA PHE A 295 0.52 5.30 -5.64
C PHE A 295 -0.88 5.26 -5.00
N GLY A 296 -1.93 5.00 -5.77
CA GLY A 296 -3.28 4.61 -5.35
C GLY A 296 -4.08 5.58 -4.47
N GLY A 297 -3.55 6.75 -4.12
CA GLY A 297 -4.29 7.81 -3.42
C GLY A 297 -5.11 8.69 -4.36
N HIS A 298 -5.98 9.54 -3.81
CA HIS A 298 -6.88 10.43 -4.57
C HIS A 298 -6.19 11.29 -5.65
N ASN A 299 -4.94 11.71 -5.41
CA ASN A 299 -4.17 12.51 -6.37
C ASN A 299 -3.63 11.68 -7.56
N ALA A 300 -3.61 10.35 -7.42
CA ALA A 300 -3.06 9.42 -8.39
C ALA A 300 -4.15 8.64 -9.14
N ALA A 301 -5.31 8.40 -8.53
CA ALA A 301 -6.48 7.86 -9.20
C ALA A 301 -7.76 8.28 -8.47
N TRP A 302 -8.77 8.67 -9.24
CA TRP A 302 -10.10 9.02 -8.76
C TRP A 302 -11.18 8.62 -9.79
N ASN A 303 -12.34 9.27 -9.74
CA ASN A 303 -13.51 8.93 -10.56
C ASN A 303 -13.23 8.77 -12.05
N ARG A 304 -12.33 9.59 -12.62
CA ARG A 304 -11.95 9.47 -14.04
C ARG A 304 -11.23 8.15 -14.29
N GLU A 305 -10.18 7.85 -13.52
CA GLU A 305 -9.39 6.62 -13.67
C GLU A 305 -10.22 5.37 -13.38
N TYR A 306 -11.16 5.45 -12.44
CA TYR A 306 -12.09 4.36 -12.12
C TYR A 306 -13.02 4.07 -13.31
N ALA A 307 -13.59 5.11 -13.93
CA ALA A 307 -14.44 4.96 -15.12
C ALA A 307 -13.64 4.39 -16.30
N LEU A 308 -12.45 4.93 -16.57
CA LEU A 308 -11.58 4.43 -17.65
C LEU A 308 -11.18 2.96 -17.44
N ALA A 309 -10.88 2.55 -16.20
CA ALA A 309 -10.58 1.14 -15.92
C ALA A 309 -11.78 0.22 -16.22
N ALA A 310 -13.00 0.69 -15.96
CA ALA A 310 -14.23 -0.03 -16.30
C ALA A 310 -14.44 -0.11 -17.82
N GLU A 311 -14.30 1.00 -18.53
CA GLU A 311 -14.42 1.08 -20.00
C GLU A 311 -13.40 0.19 -20.71
N LEU A 312 -12.17 0.14 -20.19
CA LEU A 312 -11.13 -0.73 -20.72
C LEU A 312 -11.40 -2.21 -20.44
N GLY A 313 -12.34 -2.54 -19.55
CA GLY A 313 -12.76 -3.92 -19.27
C GLY A 313 -11.92 -4.62 -18.20
N PHE A 314 -11.26 -3.88 -17.29
CA PHE A 314 -10.71 -4.50 -16.08
C PHE A 314 -11.87 -5.04 -15.22
N ALA A 315 -11.72 -6.23 -14.66
CA ALA A 315 -12.68 -6.82 -13.74
C ALA A 315 -12.62 -6.16 -12.36
N THR A 316 -11.41 -5.78 -11.92
CA THR A 316 -11.20 -5.04 -10.67
C THR A 316 -10.05 -4.05 -10.79
N ALA A 317 -10.10 -2.96 -10.02
CA ALA A 317 -8.97 -2.08 -9.80
C ALA A 317 -8.85 -1.69 -8.32
N VAL A 318 -7.63 -1.73 -7.79
CA VAL A 318 -7.34 -1.45 -6.36
C VAL A 318 -6.60 -0.12 -6.19
N THR A 319 -6.98 0.60 -5.14
CA THR A 319 -6.37 1.84 -4.66
C THR A 319 -5.35 1.55 -3.56
N THR A 320 -4.81 2.57 -2.89
CA THR A 320 -4.14 2.43 -1.58
C THR A 320 -4.95 3.10 -0.46
N GLU A 321 -6.18 3.52 -0.76
CA GLU A 321 -7.10 4.11 0.20
C GLU A 321 -7.55 3.03 1.17
N ARG A 322 -7.43 3.33 2.47
CA ARG A 322 -7.84 2.39 3.51
C ARG A 322 -9.34 2.51 3.74
N GLY A 323 -10.05 1.39 3.65
CA GLY A 323 -11.50 1.38 3.80
C GLY A 323 -12.05 -0.01 4.03
N THR A 324 -13.36 -0.14 3.84
CA THR A 324 -14.07 -1.41 3.89
C THR A 324 -14.69 -1.65 2.52
N ASN A 325 -14.37 -2.79 1.91
CA ASN A 325 -15.02 -3.20 0.66
C ASN A 325 -16.34 -3.89 0.99
N SER A 326 -17.41 -3.54 0.30
CA SER A 326 -18.71 -4.20 0.40
C SER A 326 -19.29 -4.39 -1.00
N SER A 327 -20.48 -4.98 -1.11
CA SER A 327 -21.19 -5.09 -2.38
C SER A 327 -21.53 -3.74 -3.04
N SER A 328 -21.46 -2.63 -2.28
CA SER A 328 -21.66 -1.27 -2.81
C SER A 328 -20.35 -0.60 -3.23
N THR A 329 -19.19 -1.19 -2.93
CA THR A 329 -17.91 -0.65 -3.36
C THR A 329 -17.73 -0.92 -4.85
N SER A 330 -17.34 0.10 -5.61
CA SER A 330 -16.99 -0.09 -7.02
C SER A 330 -15.85 -1.10 -7.14
N GLN A 331 -16.00 -2.07 -8.05
CA GLN A 331 -14.94 -3.03 -8.37
C GLN A 331 -13.69 -2.34 -8.93
N HIS A 332 -13.83 -1.12 -9.46
CA HIS A 332 -12.74 -0.30 -10.01
C HIS A 332 -12.20 0.74 -9.04
N ALA A 333 -12.64 0.72 -7.78
CA ALA A 333 -12.18 1.62 -6.72
C ALA A 333 -12.05 0.88 -5.39
N LEU A 334 -11.55 -0.36 -5.43
CA LEU A 334 -11.46 -1.20 -4.25
C LEU A 334 -10.43 -0.63 -3.26
N PHE A 335 -10.81 -0.61 -1.99
CA PHE A 335 -9.94 -0.19 -0.89
C PHE A 335 -8.90 -1.28 -0.61
N ARG A 336 -7.67 -0.85 -0.35
CA ARG A 336 -6.57 -1.75 -0.02
C ARG A 336 -5.70 -1.16 1.07
N SER A 337 -5.30 -2.00 2.01
CA SER A 337 -4.39 -1.59 3.09
C SER A 337 -2.97 -2.00 2.73
N VAL A 338 -2.12 -1.01 2.45
CA VAL A 338 -0.67 -1.24 2.27
C VAL A 338 -0.04 -1.64 3.60
N VAL A 339 0.64 -2.78 3.61
CA VAL A 339 1.33 -3.37 4.75
C VAL A 339 2.80 -2.94 4.72
N LEU A 340 3.33 -2.61 5.88
CA LEU A 340 4.67 -2.06 6.11
C LEU A 340 5.30 -2.85 7.25
N GLN A 341 6.61 -2.73 7.45
CA GLN A 341 7.32 -3.49 8.47
C GLN A 341 6.84 -3.22 9.90
N GLU A 342 6.32 -2.03 10.22
CA GLU A 342 5.75 -1.74 11.54
C GLU A 342 4.36 -2.37 11.78
N HIS A 343 3.70 -2.84 10.73
CA HIS A 343 2.36 -3.40 10.81
C HIS A 343 2.41 -4.87 11.24
N GLY A 344 2.46 -5.14 12.55
CA GLY A 344 2.33 -6.51 13.07
C GLY A 344 0.90 -7.04 13.16
N LEU A 345 0.71 -8.18 13.83
CA LEU A 345 -0.57 -8.91 13.91
C LEU A 345 -1.75 -8.10 14.45
N SER A 346 -1.54 -7.08 15.31
CA SER A 346 -2.63 -6.21 15.78
C SER A 346 -3.27 -5.41 14.65
N MET A 347 -2.49 -5.02 13.64
CA MET A 347 -3.02 -4.32 12.47
C MET A 347 -3.92 -5.25 11.68
N LEU A 348 -3.47 -6.50 11.43
CA LEU A 348 -4.24 -7.48 10.67
C LEU A 348 -5.53 -7.88 11.38
N ASP A 349 -5.49 -8.05 12.71
CA ASP A 349 -6.68 -8.26 13.53
C ASP A 349 -7.68 -7.11 13.39
N SER A 350 -7.18 -5.88 13.53
CA SER A 350 -8.02 -4.68 13.38
C SER A 350 -8.66 -4.55 11.99
N LEU A 351 -7.96 -4.98 10.93
CA LEU A 351 -8.49 -5.04 9.57
C LEU A 351 -9.56 -6.14 9.44
N ASN A 352 -9.26 -7.35 9.90
CA ASN A 352 -10.12 -8.53 9.80
C ASN A 352 -11.45 -8.37 10.55
N THR A 353 -11.42 -7.69 11.70
CA THR A 353 -12.61 -7.44 12.52
C THR A 353 -13.36 -6.17 12.15
N GLY A 354 -12.86 -5.37 11.19
CA GLY A 354 -13.44 -4.07 10.84
C GLY A 354 -13.23 -2.96 11.88
N TRP A 355 -12.49 -3.21 12.97
CA TRP A 355 -12.22 -2.23 14.03
C TRP A 355 -11.47 -1.00 13.53
N ASP A 356 -10.53 -1.19 12.60
CA ASP A 356 -9.74 -0.10 12.02
C ASP A 356 -10.65 0.92 11.30
N ASN A 357 -11.71 0.43 10.64
CA ASN A 357 -12.71 1.26 9.98
C ASN A 357 -13.63 1.96 10.98
N ALA A 358 -14.10 1.28 12.02
CA ALA A 358 -14.89 1.89 13.08
C ALA A 358 -14.13 3.04 13.76
N LEU A 359 -12.85 2.85 14.07
CA LEU A 359 -11.99 3.88 14.65
C LEU A 359 -11.77 5.06 13.69
N ARG A 360 -11.59 4.80 12.39
CA ARG A 360 -11.48 5.85 11.37
C ARG A 360 -12.75 6.70 11.28
N ASN A 361 -13.92 6.06 11.22
CA ASN A 361 -15.19 6.76 11.11
C ASN A 361 -15.46 7.60 12.36
N ALA A 362 -15.22 7.05 13.54
CA ALA A 362 -15.30 7.80 14.79
C ALA A 362 -14.40 9.04 14.77
N ARG A 363 -13.14 8.91 14.31
CA ARG A 363 -12.23 10.06 14.16
C ARG A 363 -12.74 11.10 13.17
N LYS A 364 -13.28 10.70 12.01
CA LYS A 364 -13.84 11.62 11.01
C LYS A 364 -15.01 12.41 11.58
N CYS A 365 -15.91 11.75 12.31
CA CYS A 365 -17.03 12.39 13.00
C CYS A 365 -16.55 13.38 14.06
N ILE A 366 -15.53 13.00 14.85
CA ILE A 366 -14.94 13.87 15.88
C ILE A 366 -14.22 15.07 15.26
N SER A 367 -13.49 14.88 14.15
CA SER A 367 -12.70 15.92 13.51
C SER A 367 -13.51 16.84 12.58
N GLY A 368 -14.84 16.67 12.48
CA GLY A 368 -15.68 17.46 11.58
C GLY A 368 -15.37 17.27 10.08
N ARG A 369 -14.58 16.25 9.72
CA ARG A 369 -14.29 15.89 8.32
C ARG A 369 -15.27 14.80 7.89
N ALA A 370 -16.56 15.11 7.95
CA ALA A 370 -17.55 14.36 7.19
C ALA A 370 -17.40 14.79 5.72
N HIS A 371 -17.43 13.82 4.81
CA HIS A 371 -17.19 13.99 3.37
C HIS A 371 -17.91 15.21 2.78
N ALA A 372 -17.13 16.06 2.11
CA ALA A 372 -17.51 16.62 0.81
C ALA A 372 -17.09 15.61 -0.26
#